data_AF-A0A4W3J3A3-F1
#
_entry.id   AF-A0A4W3J3A3-F1
#
_cell.length_a   1.000
_cell.length_b   1.000
_cell.length_c   1.000
_cell.angle_alpha   90.00
_cell.angle_beta   90.00
_cell.angle_gamma   90.00
#
_symmetry.space_group_name_H-M   'P 1'
#
loop_
_entity.id
_entity.type
_entity.pdbx_description
1 polymer ?
#
loop_
_entity_poly.entity_id
_entity_poly.type
_entity_poly.pdbx_seq_one_letter_code
_entity_poly.pdbx_strand_id
1 'polypeptide(L)'
;GRNRWVEYTNEMNGKNTYWDLDGSMVPPEWHRWLHYMTDDAPSVHPPVSRPFIWETHTFNMSGTAGQYVPYSTTRKKIHQWVPPQSSRQ
;
A
#
# COMPACT_ATOMS: atom_id res chain seq x y z
N GLY A 1 22.32 5.67 -14.51
CA GLY A 1 22.10 4.91 -13.27
C GLY A 1 22.47 5.68 -12.01
N ARG A 2 23.58 6.46 -11.99
CA ARG A 2 24.02 7.21 -10.79
C ARG A 2 23.61 8.69 -10.79
N ASN A 3 22.98 9.17 -11.85
CA ASN A 3 22.61 10.58 -12.02
C ASN A 3 21.24 10.95 -11.40
N ARG A 4 20.49 9.96 -10.90
CA ARG A 4 19.25 10.18 -10.14
C ARG A 4 19.33 9.33 -8.87
N TRP A 5 19.16 9.94 -7.72
CA TRP A 5 19.11 9.28 -6.41
C TRP A 5 18.08 9.98 -5.52
N VAL A 6 17.73 9.34 -4.42
CA VAL A 6 16.80 9.86 -3.43
C VAL A 6 17.45 9.80 -2.05
N GLU A 7 17.31 10.87 -1.28
CA GLU A 7 17.56 10.87 0.16
C GLU A 7 16.20 10.63 0.84
N TYR A 8 16.08 9.52 1.56
CA TYR A 8 14.82 9.14 2.20
C TYR A 8 14.56 9.97 3.46
N THR A 9 13.29 10.04 3.85
CA THR A 9 12.86 10.69 5.10
C THR A 9 13.30 9.90 6.33
N ASN A 10 13.51 10.61 7.44
CA ASN A 10 13.85 10.03 8.74
C ASN A 10 12.65 9.36 9.42
N GLU A 11 11.44 9.75 9.02
CA GLU A 11 10.19 9.15 9.50
C GLU A 11 9.19 9.06 8.35
N MET A 12 8.54 7.91 8.19
CA MET A 12 7.49 7.68 7.22
C MET A 12 6.34 6.88 7.83
N ASN A 13 5.10 7.38 7.70
CA ASN A 13 3.87 6.75 8.21
C ASN A 13 3.96 6.30 9.67
N GLY A 14 4.60 7.09 10.53
CA GLY A 14 4.80 6.80 11.96
C GLY A 14 5.88 5.77 12.28
N LYS A 15 6.63 5.28 11.29
CA LYS A 15 7.81 4.44 11.48
C LYS A 15 9.07 5.33 11.43
N ASN A 16 9.97 5.16 12.40
CA ASN A 16 11.31 5.74 12.32
C ASN A 16 12.09 4.99 11.22
N THR A 17 12.42 5.71 10.14
CA THR A 17 13.09 5.19 8.95
C THR A 17 14.51 5.70 8.83
N TYR A 18 15.06 6.36 9.86
CA TYR A 18 16.40 6.96 9.83
C TYR A 18 17.50 5.98 9.44
N TRP A 19 17.45 4.74 9.94
CA TRP A 19 18.38 3.66 9.58
C TRP A 19 17.73 2.54 8.76
N ASP A 20 16.40 2.41 8.81
CA ASP A 20 15.64 1.35 8.14
C ASP A 20 15.02 1.84 6.83
N LEU A 21 15.88 2.30 5.91
CA LEU A 21 15.47 2.79 4.59
C LEU A 21 15.01 1.62 3.71
N ASP A 22 13.90 1.79 2.99
CA ASP A 22 13.39 0.79 2.04
C ASP A 22 13.11 1.44 0.67
N GLY A 23 13.47 0.73 -0.40
CA GLY A 23 13.19 1.14 -1.78
C GLY A 23 11.69 1.34 -2.04
N SER A 24 10.83 0.61 -1.32
CA SER A 24 9.37 0.73 -1.43
C SER A 24 8.78 2.04 -0.88
N MET A 25 9.58 2.86 -0.19
CA MET A 25 9.16 4.16 0.35
C MET A 25 8.98 5.23 -0.73
N VAL A 26 9.52 5.02 -1.93
CA VAL A 26 9.39 5.98 -3.03
C VAL A 26 7.94 5.96 -3.53
N PRO A 27 7.23 7.11 -3.52
CA PRO A 27 5.85 7.15 -3.96
C PRO A 27 5.76 7.00 -5.51
N PRO A 28 4.61 6.57 -6.04
CA PRO A 28 4.48 6.15 -7.44
C PRO A 28 4.86 7.23 -8.47
N GLU A 29 4.60 8.50 -8.16
CA GLU A 29 4.92 9.64 -9.01
C GLU A 29 6.42 9.87 -9.16
N TRP A 30 7.18 9.67 -8.09
CA TRP A 30 8.64 9.78 -8.09
C TRP A 30 9.32 8.49 -8.60
N HIS A 31 8.66 7.33 -8.43
CA HIS A 31 9.16 6.05 -8.89
C HIS A 31 9.41 6.05 -10.41
N ARG A 32 8.50 6.63 -11.22
CA ARG A 32 8.70 6.72 -12.69
C ARG A 32 9.96 7.49 -13.08
N TRP A 33 10.21 8.62 -12.41
CA TRP A 33 11.36 9.48 -12.69
C TRP A 33 12.65 8.84 -12.19
N LEU A 34 12.65 8.26 -10.99
CA LEU A 34 13.83 7.62 -10.39
C LEU A 34 14.30 6.40 -11.22
N HIS A 35 13.37 5.65 -11.80
CA HIS A 35 13.66 4.45 -12.61
C HIS A 35 13.82 4.71 -14.12
N TYR A 36 14.03 5.97 -14.55
CA TYR A 36 14.23 6.33 -15.96
C TYR A 36 13.10 5.92 -16.90
N MET A 37 11.86 5.81 -16.39
CA MET A 37 10.68 5.58 -17.24
C MET A 37 10.22 6.86 -17.95
N THR A 38 10.60 8.02 -17.39
CA THR A 38 10.29 9.36 -17.90
C THR A 38 11.47 10.28 -17.59
N ASP A 39 11.71 11.27 -18.43
CA ASP A 39 12.72 12.30 -18.16
C ASP A 39 12.19 13.40 -17.25
N ASP A 40 10.88 13.63 -17.33
CA ASP A 40 10.22 14.67 -16.56
C ASP A 40 9.97 14.25 -15.11
N ALA A 41 10.36 15.13 -14.19
CA ALA A 41 10.02 14.98 -12.78
C ALA A 41 8.51 15.26 -12.57
N PRO A 42 7.89 14.65 -11.54
CA PRO A 42 6.48 14.89 -11.23
C PRO A 42 6.18 16.35 -10.84
N SER A 43 7.20 17.14 -10.50
CA SER A 43 7.08 18.60 -10.31
C SER A 43 6.85 19.37 -11.62
N VAL A 44 7.38 18.88 -12.74
CA VAL A 44 7.23 19.48 -14.07
C VAL A 44 5.95 18.97 -14.74
N HIS A 45 5.72 17.66 -14.64
CA HIS A 45 4.53 17.00 -15.17
C HIS A 45 3.78 16.26 -14.05
N PRO A 46 2.85 16.94 -13.36
CA PRO A 46 2.13 16.34 -12.24
C PRO A 46 1.24 15.18 -12.71
N PRO A 47 1.11 14.12 -11.89
CA PRO A 47 0.23 13.01 -12.20
C PRO A 47 -1.24 13.47 -12.22
N VAL A 48 -2.03 12.83 -13.08
CA VAL A 48 -3.48 13.09 -13.15
C VAL A 48 -4.13 12.61 -11.85
N SER A 49 -4.67 13.55 -11.06
CA SER A 49 -5.40 13.22 -9.84
C SER A 49 -6.71 12.50 -10.17
N ARG A 50 -7.01 11.44 -9.41
CA ARG A 50 -8.24 10.64 -9.51
C ARG A 50 -8.73 10.30 -8.11
N PRO A 51 -10.05 10.22 -7.88
CA PRO A 51 -10.62 10.07 -6.54
C PRO A 51 -10.27 8.76 -5.83
N PHE A 52 -9.80 7.75 -6.56
CA PHE A 52 -9.42 6.45 -6.01
C PHE A 52 -7.92 6.30 -5.78
N ILE A 53 -7.11 7.28 -6.17
CA ILE A 53 -5.66 7.26 -5.92
C ILE A 53 -5.44 7.53 -4.44
N TRP A 54 -4.57 6.73 -3.82
CA TRP A 54 -4.21 6.92 -2.42
C TRP A 54 -3.50 8.27 -2.23
N GLU A 55 -4.00 9.08 -1.29
CA GLU A 55 -3.38 10.35 -0.92
C GLU A 55 -2.06 10.13 -0.17
N THR A 56 -2.02 9.12 0.71
CA THR A 56 -0.83 8.75 1.48
C THR A 56 -0.27 7.44 0.97
N HIS A 57 0.95 7.49 0.42
CA HIS A 57 1.67 6.29 -0.02
C HIS A 57 1.99 5.38 1.16
N THR A 58 1.75 4.08 1.01
CA THR A 58 2.05 3.07 2.02
C THR A 58 3.20 2.20 1.53
N PHE A 59 4.30 2.18 2.30
CA PHE A 59 5.46 1.33 2.01
C PHE A 59 5.14 -0.16 2.25
N ASN A 60 6.08 -1.04 1.93
CA ASN A 60 5.92 -2.48 2.11
C ASN A 60 5.62 -2.86 3.58
N MET A 61 4.41 -3.39 3.82
CA MET A 61 3.95 -3.82 5.15
C MET A 61 4.19 -5.30 5.45
N SER A 62 4.93 -6.02 4.59
CA SER A 62 5.24 -7.45 4.81
C SER A 62 5.98 -7.66 6.13
N GLY A 63 5.58 -8.69 6.90
CA GLY A 63 6.19 -8.99 8.21
C GLY A 63 5.73 -8.07 9.34
N THR A 64 4.82 -7.13 9.07
CA THR A 64 4.17 -6.29 10.10
C THR A 64 2.73 -6.72 10.34
N ALA A 65 2.07 -6.15 11.35
CA ALA A 65 0.65 -6.36 11.59
C ALA A 65 -0.24 -5.89 10.41
N GLY A 66 0.25 -4.98 9.56
CA GLY A 66 -0.45 -4.47 8.37
C GLY A 66 -0.24 -5.30 7.10
N GLN A 67 0.37 -6.49 7.20
CA GLN A 67 0.61 -7.33 6.03
C GLN A 67 -0.69 -7.84 5.40
N TYR A 68 -0.67 -8.07 4.09
CA TYR A 68 -1.81 -8.67 3.39
C TYR A 68 -1.99 -10.13 3.82
N VAL A 69 -3.18 -10.45 4.36
CA VAL A 69 -3.58 -11.82 4.70
C VAL A 69 -4.66 -12.25 3.70
N PRO A 70 -4.41 -13.29 2.89
CA PRO A 70 -5.40 -13.75 1.93
C PRO A 70 -6.61 -14.36 2.65
N TYR A 71 -7.80 -14.07 2.14
CA TYR A 71 -9.06 -14.66 2.59
C TYR A 71 -9.93 -15.00 1.38
N SER A 72 -10.91 -15.88 1.57
CA SER A 72 -11.88 -16.16 0.52
C SER A 72 -12.77 -14.94 0.29
N THR A 73 -12.66 -14.32 -0.88
CA THR A 73 -13.55 -13.22 -1.30
C THR A 73 -14.94 -13.71 -1.73
N THR A 74 -15.16 -15.04 -1.71
CA THR A 74 -16.43 -15.66 -2.07
C THR A 74 -17.33 -15.84 -0.86
N ARG A 75 -18.64 -15.64 -1.05
CA ARG A 75 -19.65 -15.91 -0.02
C ARG A 75 -19.87 -17.42 0.13
N LYS A 76 -20.39 -17.85 1.28
CA LYS A 76 -20.78 -19.25 1.52
C LYS A 76 -21.78 -19.68 0.46
N LYS A 77 -21.48 -20.77 -0.25
CA LYS A 77 -22.34 -21.28 -1.34
C LYS A 77 -23.61 -21.95 -0.84
N ILE A 78 -23.55 -22.63 0.31
CA ILE A 78 -24.65 -23.43 0.85
C ILE A 78 -25.14 -22.79 2.14
N HIS A 79 -26.40 -22.39 2.17
CA HIS A 79 -27.05 -21.93 3.40
C HIS A 79 -27.57 -23.14 4.18
N GLN A 80 -27.11 -23.31 5.42
CA GLN A 80 -27.55 -24.40 6.29
C GLN A 80 -28.85 -23.98 6.98
N TRP A 81 -29.78 -24.93 7.10
CA TRP A 81 -30.96 -24.75 7.93
C TRP A 81 -30.55 -24.72 9.41
N VAL A 82 -31.08 -23.75 10.17
CA VAL A 82 -30.86 -23.63 11.61
C VAL A 82 -32.11 -24.13 12.34
N PRO A 83 -32.03 -25.19 13.17
CA PRO A 83 -33.19 -25.73 13.85
C PRO A 83 -33.78 -24.74 14.88
N PRO A 84 -35.11 -24.71 15.06
CA PRO A 84 -35.72 -23.94 16.15
C PRO A 84 -35.30 -24.54 17.50
N GLN A 85 -34.87 -23.69 18.43
CA GLN A 85 -34.59 -24.11 19.81
C GLN A 85 -35.93 -24.39 20.52
N SER A 86 -36.18 -25.64 20.89
CA SER A 86 -37.31 -25.95 21.77
C SER A 86 -37.02 -25.41 23.17
N SER A 87 -37.84 -24.48 23.66
CA SER A 87 -37.86 -24.17 25.10
C SER A 87 -38.26 -25.45 25.82
N ARG A 88 -37.32 -26.08 26.54
CA ARG A 88 -37.68 -27.09 27.54
C ARG A 88 -38.51 -26.39 28.62
N GLN A 89 -39.80 -26.68 28.65
CA GLN A 89 -40.68 -26.37 29.79
C GLN A 89 -40.44 -27.38 30.91
#